data_AF-A0A7X6VJ67-F1
#
_entry.id   AF-A0A7X6VJ67-F1
#
_cell.length_a   1.000
_cell.length_b   1.000
_cell.length_c   1.000
_cell.angle_alpha   90.00
_cell.angle_beta   90.00
_cell.angle_gamma   90.00
#
_symmetry.space_group_name_H-M   'P 1'
#
loop_
_entity.id
_entity.type
_entity.pdbx_description
1 polymer ?
#
loop_
_entity_poly.entity_id
_entity_poly.type
_entity_poly.pdbx_seq_one_letter_code
_entity_poly.pdbx_strand_id
1 'polypeptide(L)'
;MSVYTDKPCMQLYSGNCLKRHTGRGGALYRKRAGFCLETQFAPDSPNQSLCESQMLITGKIYDYQTYFKFNTVEGLDLITER
;
A
#
# COMPACT_ATOMS: atom_id res chain seq x y z
N MET A 1 9.77 3.40 -8.28
CA MET A 1 9.49 3.48 -6.83
C MET A 1 9.69 2.10 -6.23
N SER A 2 10.28 2.01 -5.05
CA SER A 2 10.46 0.78 -4.27
C SER A 2 9.90 0.97 -2.86
N VAL A 3 9.31 -0.07 -2.27
CA VAL A 3 8.75 -0.05 -0.91
C VAL A 3 9.50 -1.07 -0.06
N TYR A 4 9.96 -0.64 1.12
CA TYR A 4 10.66 -1.47 2.10
C TYR A 4 9.85 -1.45 3.40
N THR A 5 9.75 -2.59 4.07
CA THR A 5 9.03 -2.69 5.34
C THR A 5 9.57 -3.85 6.17
N ASP A 6 9.47 -3.74 7.49
CA ASP A 6 9.66 -4.85 8.43
C ASP A 6 8.34 -5.55 8.80
N LYS A 7 7.22 -5.11 8.22
CA LYS A 7 5.95 -5.82 8.30
C LYS A 7 5.95 -7.09 7.45
N PRO A 8 5.31 -8.18 7.91
CA PRO A 8 5.36 -9.46 7.21
C PRO A 8 4.43 -9.55 5.99
N CYS A 9 3.53 -8.58 5.79
CA CYS A 9 2.56 -8.60 4.70
C CYS A 9 2.37 -7.21 4.07
N MET A 10 1.93 -7.19 2.82
CA MET A 10 1.49 -5.98 2.11
C MET A 10 0.18 -6.26 1.38
N GLN A 11 -0.85 -5.48 1.68
CA GLN A 11 -2.10 -5.47 0.93
C GLN A 11 -1.99 -4.51 -0.27
N LEU A 12 -2.34 -5.00 -1.45
CA LEU A 12 -2.43 -4.21 -2.67
C LEU A 12 -3.90 -3.97 -3.03
N TYR A 13 -4.31 -2.71 -3.00
CA TYR A 13 -5.60 -2.29 -3.53
C TYR A 13 -5.40 -1.43 -4.78
N SER A 14 -5.83 -1.92 -5.94
CA SER A 14 -5.64 -1.25 -7.23
C SER A 14 -6.78 -0.29 -7.60
N GLY A 15 -7.51 0.26 -6.63
CA GLY A 15 -8.58 1.24 -6.92
C GLY A 15 -9.81 0.64 -7.62
N ASN A 16 -10.05 -0.66 -7.47
CA ASN A 16 -11.10 -1.38 -8.22
C ASN A 16 -12.53 -0.92 -7.92
N CYS A 17 -12.76 -0.40 -6.72
CA CYS A 17 -14.05 0.11 -6.28
C CYS A 17 -14.15 1.63 -6.36
N LEU A 18 -13.10 2.33 -6.80
CA LEU A 18 -13.17 3.77 -7.05
C LEU A 18 -14.18 4.04 -8.17
N LYS A 19 -15.17 4.87 -7.86
CA LYS A 19 -16.10 5.44 -8.83
C LYS A 19 -15.61 6.81 -9.25
N ARG A 20 -16.37 7.47 -10.10
CA ARG A 20 -16.10 8.85 -10.51
C ARG A 20 -16.13 9.77 -9.28
N HIS A 21 -15.00 10.36 -8.94
CA HIS A 21 -14.86 11.26 -7.79
C HIS A 21 -13.96 12.44 -8.15
N THR A 22 -14.32 13.66 -7.72
CA THR A 22 -13.45 14.83 -7.88
C THR A 22 -12.40 14.82 -6.78
N GLY A 23 -11.15 14.60 -7.16
CA GLY A 23 -9.99 14.50 -6.30
C GLY A 23 -9.28 15.83 -6.07
N ARG A 24 -8.03 15.73 -5.59
CA ARG A 24 -7.19 16.89 -5.26
C ARG A 24 -6.93 17.72 -6.51
N GLY A 25 -7.06 19.04 -6.38
CA GLY A 25 -6.84 19.97 -7.51
C GLY A 25 -7.86 19.84 -8.64
N GLY A 26 -9.03 19.26 -8.39
CA GLY A 26 -10.06 19.05 -9.41
C GLY A 26 -9.83 17.82 -10.31
N ALA A 27 -8.78 17.03 -10.04
CA ALA A 27 -8.50 15.82 -10.81
C ALA A 27 -9.66 14.82 -10.74
N LEU A 28 -10.05 14.24 -11.87
CA LEU A 28 -11.14 13.25 -11.89
C LEU A 28 -10.60 11.85 -11.60
N TYR A 29 -10.81 11.33 -10.39
CA TYR A 29 -10.49 9.95 -10.05
C TYR A 29 -11.56 9.02 -10.63
N ARG A 30 -11.12 7.97 -11.32
CA ARG A 30 -11.92 6.91 -11.93
C ARG A 30 -11.52 5.56 -11.33
N LYS A 31 -12.21 4.49 -11.73
CA LYS A 31 -11.79 3.11 -11.42
C LYS A 31 -10.33 2.93 -11.81
N ARG A 32 -9.51 2.42 -10.87
CA ARG A 32 -8.05 2.24 -11.01
C ARG A 32 -7.24 3.52 -11.25
N ALA A 33 -7.74 4.69 -10.85
CA ALA A 33 -6.98 5.95 -10.91
C ALA A 33 -5.88 6.09 -9.84
N GLY A 34 -5.61 5.02 -9.10
CA GLY A 34 -4.57 4.96 -8.07
C GLY A 34 -4.52 3.56 -7.48
N PHE A 35 -3.49 3.31 -6.68
CA PHE A 35 -3.33 2.09 -5.91
C PHE A 35 -2.80 2.40 -4.51
N CYS A 36 -3.04 1.50 -3.57
CA CYS A 36 -2.49 1.53 -2.22
C CYS A 36 -1.51 0.37 -2.02
N LEU A 37 -0.40 0.65 -1.34
CA LEU A 37 0.56 -0.34 -0.86
C LEU A 37 0.53 -0.28 0.68
N GLU A 38 -0.26 -1.16 1.28
CA GLU A 38 -0.57 -1.13 2.71
C GLU A 38 0.25 -2.21 3.43
N THR A 39 1.37 -1.83 4.02
CA THR A 39 2.26 -2.74 4.77
C THR A 39 1.72 -3.01 6.18
N GLN A 40 1.49 -4.27 6.52
CA GLN A 40 0.78 -4.64 7.75
C GLN A 40 0.99 -6.12 8.11
N PHE A 41 0.31 -6.57 9.16
CA PHE A 41 0.06 -8.00 9.37
C PHE A 41 -1.04 -8.49 8.42
N ALA A 42 -1.13 -9.80 8.20
CA ALA A 42 -2.21 -10.35 7.39
C ALA A 42 -3.58 -9.89 7.95
N PRO A 43 -4.49 -9.35 7.11
CA PRO A 43 -5.74 -8.71 7.58
C PRO A 43 -6.58 -9.58 8.53
N ASP A 44 -6.61 -10.88 8.28
CA ASP A 44 -7.41 -11.85 9.03
C ASP A 44 -6.61 -12.59 10.11
N SER A 45 -5.35 -12.19 10.37
CA SER A 45 -4.50 -12.88 11.35
C SER A 45 -5.10 -13.02 12.76
N PRO A 46 -5.93 -12.10 13.30
CA PRO A 46 -6.58 -12.32 14.59
C PRO A 46 -7.55 -13.52 14.62
N ASN A 47 -8.10 -13.92 13.48
CA ASN A 47 -9.04 -15.04 13.37
C ASN A 47 -8.37 -16.37 12.97
N GLN A 48 -7.06 -16.36 12.72
CA GLN A 48 -6.32 -17.51 12.18
C GLN A 48 -5.41 -18.11 13.27
N SER A 49 -5.72 -19.33 13.72
CA SER A 49 -5.00 -20.00 14.82
C SER A 49 -3.52 -20.32 14.53
N LEU A 50 -3.14 -20.40 13.26
CA LEU A 50 -1.77 -20.68 12.80
C LEU A 50 -0.95 -19.40 12.56
N CYS A 51 -1.57 -18.21 12.59
CA CYS A 51 -0.79 -16.99 12.58
C CYS A 51 -0.20 -16.77 13.97
N GLU A 52 1.08 -16.42 14.03
CA GLU A 52 1.63 -15.82 15.25
C GLU A 52 0.69 -14.71 15.68
N SER A 53 0.18 -14.77 16.92
CA SER A 53 -0.74 -13.77 17.44
C SER A 53 -0.06 -12.41 17.37
N GLN A 54 -0.44 -11.60 16.40
CA GLN A 54 0.09 -10.24 16.22
C GLN A 54 -0.58 -9.24 17.20
N MET A 55 -1.12 -9.76 18.31
CA MET A 55 -1.68 -8.95 19.38
C MET A 55 -0.56 -8.25 20.14
N LEU A 56 -0.71 -6.95 20.30
CA LEU A 56 0.14 -6.18 21.20
C LEU A 56 -0.24 -6.51 22.65
N ILE A 57 0.68 -7.13 23.37
CA ILE A 57 0.52 -7.40 24.80
C ILE A 57 1.20 -6.31 25.64
N THR A 58 0.71 -6.12 26.86
CA THR A 58 1.25 -5.13 27.80
C THR A 58 2.77 -5.29 27.95
N GLY A 59 3.49 -4.17 27.85
CA GLY A 59 4.95 -4.12 27.98
C GLY A 59 5.73 -4.46 26.71
N LYS A 60 5.07 -4.88 25.61
CA LYS A 60 5.71 -4.96 24.29
C LYS A 60 5.64 -3.61 23.58
N ILE A 61 6.69 -3.31 22.83
CA ILE A 61 6.76 -2.13 21.98
C ILE A 61 6.21 -2.50 20.61
N TYR A 62 5.30 -1.67 20.10
CA TYR A 62 4.85 -1.74 18.72
C TYR A 62 5.68 -0.74 17.90
N ASP A 63 6.71 -1.24 17.22
CA ASP A 63 7.60 -0.43 16.38
C ASP A 63 7.87 -1.16 15.08
N TYR A 64 7.50 -0.51 13.97
CA TYR A 64 7.59 -1.03 12.62
C TYR A 64 7.77 0.13 11.66
N GLN A 65 8.54 -0.08 10.62
CA GLN A 65 8.95 0.97 9.70
C GLN A 65 8.62 0.61 8.26
N THR A 66 8.20 1.61 7.50
CA THR A 66 7.94 1.48 6.07
C THR A 66 8.52 2.68 5.33
N TYR A 67 9.25 2.39 4.26
CA TYR A 67 10.01 3.37 3.49
C TYR A 67 9.63 3.32 2.02
N PHE A 68 9.39 4.48 1.44
CA PHE A 68 9.17 4.64 0.00
C PHE A 68 10.39 5.30 -0.62
N LYS A 69 11.10 4.56 -1.48
CA LYS A 69 12.25 5.08 -2.23
C LYS A 69 11.83 5.42 -3.65
N PHE A 70 12.05 6.67 -4.03
CA PHE A 70 11.81 7.16 -5.39
C PHE A 70 13.14 7.35 -6.09
N ASN A 71 13.21 6.89 -7.33
CA ASN A 71 14.33 7.12 -8.22
C ASN A 71 13.75 7.56 -9.57
N THR A 72 14.50 8.37 -10.30
CA THR A 72 14.25 8.62 -11.72
C THR A 72 14.73 7.40 -12.51
N VAL A 73 14.06 7.12 -13.63
CA VAL A 73 14.55 6.20 -14.64
C VAL A 73 15.11 7.05 -15.78
N GLU A 74 16.39 6.87 -16.12
CA GLU A 74 16.95 7.46 -17.34
C GLU A 74 16.53 6.60 -18.55
N GLY A 75 16.14 7.24 -19.65
CA GLY A 75 15.87 6.54 -20.92
C GLY A 75 14.50 5.88 -21.06
N LEU A 76 13.50 6.18 -20.22
CA LEU A 76 12.12 5.86 -20.57
C LEU A 76 11.61 6.94 -21.54
N ASP A 77 11.68 6.65 -22.84
CA ASP A 77 10.81 7.31 -23.81
C ASP A 77 9.38 7.02 -23.37
N LEU A 78 8.76 8.01 -22.72
CA LEU A 78 7.36 7.96 -22.36
C LEU A 78 6.59 7.85 -23.68
N ILE A 79 6.13 6.65 -24.01
CA ILE A 79 5.08 6.47 -25.01
C ILE A 79 3.84 7.15 -24.41
N THR A 80 3.71 8.44 -24.66
CA THR A 80 2.44 9.14 -24.54
C THR A 80 1.58 8.63 -25.68
N GLU A 81 0.85 7.53 -25.46
CA GLU A 81 -0.32 7.25 -26.27
C GLU A 81 -1.36 8.34 -26.00
N ARG A 82 -1.84 8.91 -27.11
CA ARG A 82 -2.84 9.98 -27.19
C ARG A 82 -4.19 9.54 -26.64
#